data_AF-A0A9D4TRU7-F1
#
_entry.id   AF-A0A9D4TRU7-F1
#
_cell.length_a   1.000
_cell.length_b   1.000
_cell.length_c   1.000
_cell.angle_alpha   90.00
_cell.angle_beta   90.00
_cell.angle_gamma   90.00
#
_symmetry.space_group_name_H-M   'P 1'
#
loop_
_entity.id
_entity.type
_entity.pdbx_description
1 polymer ?
#
loop_
_entity_poly.entity_id
_entity_poly.type
_entity_poly.pdbx_seq_one_letter_code
_entity_poly.pdbx_strand_id
1 'polypeptide(L)'
;MVLLGAHLRPASLAASRLQPRLQRLRAPRLVAVRAAAADDPWKVLGVPKGADTNAVQRAYKLRMSEVRGRDEAAQQQIEAAHSAIMMAALSSRLKGNVSVEKDVLYADRAKYFPWRPRLWMAAKDILLYSALAQALMLSWALLSPLTAGTQPVIWSAIAGGAGNIVKQNRLYPVPKGGPDFPPDEKKQGGKNILRGFFLAFLATFTGCIFFYTLPDAIAAALGRVMPFWFYEGQTMLLAIGSCTMNWLFTAFTC
;
A
#
# COMPACT_ATOMS: atom_id res chain seq x y z
N MET A 1 -38.42 -18.04 54.87
CA MET A 1 -38.90 -16.70 54.51
C MET A 1 -37.92 -16.14 53.49
N VAL A 2 -38.10 -16.22 52.16
CA VAL A 2 -39.25 -15.83 51.28
C VAL A 2 -39.56 -14.35 51.56
N LEU A 3 -39.32 -13.35 50.70
CA LEU A 3 -39.56 -13.12 49.26
C LEU A 3 -38.51 -12.10 48.72
N LEU A 4 -37.95 -12.20 47.49
CA LEU A 4 -38.50 -11.87 46.15
C LEU A 4 -38.30 -10.39 45.75
N GLY A 5 -37.69 -10.17 44.57
CA GLY A 5 -37.53 -8.85 43.92
C GLY A 5 -36.27 -8.79 43.06
N ALA A 6 -36.20 -9.50 41.93
CA ALA A 6 -36.72 -9.11 40.60
C ALA A 6 -35.90 -8.01 39.90
N HIS A 7 -35.38 -8.38 38.72
CA HIS A 7 -34.93 -7.54 37.59
C HIS A 7 -33.77 -6.56 37.88
N LEU A 8 -32.64 -6.64 37.19
CA LEU A 8 -32.52 -6.28 35.77
C LEU A 8 -31.25 -6.87 35.16
N ARG A 9 -31.41 -7.58 34.02
CA ARG A 9 -30.33 -7.89 33.08
C ARG A 9 -29.90 -6.59 32.39
N PRO A 10 -28.61 -6.22 32.34
CA PRO A 10 -28.15 -5.30 31.32
C PRO A 10 -28.07 -6.04 29.98
N ALA A 11 -28.84 -5.49 29.04
CA ALA A 11 -29.01 -5.92 27.68
C ALA A 11 -27.70 -6.29 26.99
N SER A 12 -27.72 -7.45 26.34
CA SER A 12 -26.90 -7.76 25.17
C SER A 12 -27.04 -6.63 24.16
N LEU A 13 -26.07 -5.72 24.13
CA LEU A 13 -25.89 -4.82 22.99
C LEU A 13 -25.28 -5.65 21.86
N ALA A 14 -26.17 -6.33 21.14
CA ALA A 14 -25.93 -6.82 19.80
C ALA A 14 -25.55 -5.61 18.93
N ALA A 15 -24.25 -5.34 18.86
CA ALA A 15 -23.69 -4.49 17.84
C ALA A 15 -23.94 -5.20 16.50
N SER A 16 -25.04 -4.83 15.87
CA SER A 16 -25.35 -5.01 14.46
C SER A 16 -24.19 -4.41 13.65
N ARG A 17 -23.11 -5.18 13.53
CA ARG A 17 -22.06 -4.92 12.55
C ARG A 17 -22.70 -5.23 11.21
N LEU A 18 -23.08 -4.16 10.51
CA LEU A 18 -23.26 -4.13 9.06
C LEU A 18 -22.05 -4.82 8.43
N GLN A 19 -22.18 -6.12 8.18
CA GLN A 19 -21.32 -6.82 7.28
C GLN A 19 -21.47 -6.10 5.93
N PRO A 20 -20.39 -5.66 5.27
CA PRO A 20 -20.49 -5.37 3.86
C PRO A 20 -20.88 -6.71 3.22
N ARG A 21 -22.16 -6.81 2.86
CA ARG A 21 -22.69 -7.86 2.01
C ARG A 21 -21.73 -7.91 0.83
N LEU A 22 -20.88 -8.93 0.78
CA LEU A 22 -20.28 -9.37 -0.46
C LEU A 22 -21.47 -9.69 -1.36
N GLN A 23 -21.89 -8.69 -2.13
CA GLN A 23 -22.70 -8.91 -3.30
C GLN A 23 -21.88 -9.92 -4.09
N ARG A 24 -22.30 -11.17 -4.04
CA ARG A 24 -21.92 -12.18 -5.03
C ARG A 24 -22.09 -11.46 -6.36
N LEU A 25 -20.97 -11.11 -6.98
CA LEU A 25 -20.94 -10.72 -8.37
C LEU A 25 -21.63 -11.86 -9.08
N ARG A 26 -22.90 -11.63 -9.42
CA ARG A 26 -23.62 -12.47 -10.36
C ARG A 26 -22.68 -12.55 -11.55
N ALA A 27 -22.23 -13.75 -11.87
CA ALA A 27 -21.55 -14.02 -13.13
C ALA A 27 -22.32 -13.27 -14.22
N PRO A 28 -21.64 -12.54 -15.12
CA PRO A 28 -22.33 -11.86 -16.19
C PRO A 28 -23.18 -12.91 -16.89
N ARG A 29 -24.49 -12.69 -16.88
CA ARG A 29 -25.44 -13.49 -17.64
C ARG A 29 -24.96 -13.32 -19.09
N LEU A 30 -24.28 -14.33 -19.62
CA LEU A 30 -23.92 -14.39 -21.03
C LEU A 30 -25.24 -14.37 -21.77
N VAL A 31 -25.66 -13.17 -22.17
CA VAL A 31 -26.65 -13.01 -23.23
C VAL A 31 -25.91 -13.51 -24.45
N ALA A 32 -26.13 -14.79 -24.77
CA ALA A 32 -25.76 -15.33 -26.06
C ALA A 32 -26.58 -14.53 -27.09
N VAL A 33 -26.02 -13.41 -27.54
CA VAL A 33 -26.52 -12.69 -28.70
C VAL A 33 -26.26 -13.63 -29.86
N ARG A 34 -27.32 -14.35 -30.22
CA ARG A 34 -27.45 -15.15 -31.42
C ARG A 34 -26.92 -14.28 -32.56
N ALA A 35 -25.83 -14.72 -33.19
CA ALA A 35 -25.31 -14.12 -34.41
C ALA A 35 -26.32 -14.35 -35.54
N ALA A 36 -27.42 -13.60 -35.51
CA ALA A 36 -28.27 -13.42 -36.66
C ALA A 36 -27.48 -12.51 -37.59
N ALA A 37 -26.91 -13.11 -38.65
CA ALA A 37 -26.27 -12.49 -39.81
C ALA A 37 -26.31 -10.94 -39.79
N ALA A 38 -25.36 -10.34 -39.08
CA ALA A 38 -25.23 -8.90 -38.96
C ALA A 38 -23.88 -8.53 -39.56
N ASP A 39 -23.92 -7.52 -40.42
CA ASP A 39 -22.76 -6.96 -41.09
C ASP A 39 -21.55 -6.77 -40.17
N ASP A 40 -20.36 -6.79 -40.77
CA ASP A 40 -19.09 -6.55 -40.09
C ASP A 40 -19.21 -5.35 -39.13
N PRO A 41 -18.99 -5.50 -37.80
CA PRO A 41 -19.26 -4.45 -36.80
C PRO A 41 -18.60 -3.10 -37.10
N TRP A 42 -17.45 -3.16 -37.79
CA TRP A 42 -16.70 -2.00 -38.26
C TRP A 42 -17.42 -1.22 -39.36
N LYS A 43 -18.15 -1.92 -40.24
CA LYS A 43 -18.96 -1.31 -41.30
C LYS A 43 -20.21 -0.64 -40.72
N VAL A 44 -20.85 -1.25 -39.72
CA VAL A 44 -22.03 -0.67 -39.04
C VAL A 44 -21.70 0.68 -38.39
N LEU A 45 -20.51 0.78 -37.78
CA LEU A 45 -20.03 2.03 -37.18
C LEU A 45 -19.37 2.98 -38.20
N GLY A 46 -19.04 2.51 -39.41
CA GLY A 46 -18.37 3.30 -40.45
C GLY A 46 -16.91 3.63 -40.12
N VAL A 47 -16.23 2.77 -39.37
CA VAL A 47 -14.87 2.99 -38.86
C VAL A 47 -13.91 1.95 -39.46
N PRO A 48 -12.69 2.33 -39.90
CA PRO A 48 -11.73 1.37 -40.42
C PRO A 48 -11.31 0.33 -39.35
N LYS A 49 -11.01 -0.88 -39.79
CA LYS A 49 -10.56 -1.97 -38.91
C LYS A 49 -9.24 -1.56 -38.24
N GLY A 50 -9.24 -1.47 -36.92
CA GLY A 50 -8.06 -1.07 -36.13
C GLY A 50 -7.97 0.41 -35.79
N ALA A 51 -9.03 1.19 -36.00
CA ALA A 51 -9.07 2.58 -35.54
C ALA A 51 -8.91 2.70 -34.01
N ASP A 52 -8.38 3.84 -33.58
CA ASP A 52 -8.17 4.15 -32.18
C ASP A 52 -9.51 4.15 -31.39
N THR A 53 -9.43 3.84 -30.10
CA THR A 53 -10.59 3.72 -29.19
C THR A 53 -11.41 5.01 -29.19
N ASN A 54 -10.75 6.15 -29.29
CA ASN A 54 -11.39 7.46 -29.36
C ASN A 54 -12.21 7.65 -30.65
N ALA A 55 -11.72 7.14 -31.79
CA ALA A 55 -12.43 7.23 -33.07
C ALA A 55 -13.69 6.35 -33.07
N VAL A 56 -13.61 5.14 -32.50
CA VAL A 56 -14.76 4.24 -32.33
C VAL A 56 -15.85 4.88 -31.45
N GLN A 57 -15.47 5.52 -30.34
CA GLN A 57 -16.43 6.20 -29.47
C GLN A 57 -17.09 7.42 -30.12
N ARG A 58 -16.35 8.19 -30.91
CA ARG A 58 -16.91 9.33 -31.66
C ARG A 58 -17.92 8.87 -32.70
N ALA A 59 -17.59 7.83 -33.46
CA ALA A 59 -18.48 7.25 -34.46
C ALA A 59 -19.76 6.66 -33.84
N TYR A 60 -19.63 5.95 -32.71
CA TYR A 60 -20.78 5.45 -31.97
C TYR A 60 -21.72 6.58 -31.53
N LYS A 61 -21.19 7.66 -30.94
CA LYS A 61 -22.01 8.80 -30.49
C LYS A 61 -22.74 9.49 -31.66
N LEU A 62 -22.05 9.65 -32.79
CA LEU A 62 -22.63 10.25 -33.99
C LEU A 62 -23.78 9.38 -34.53
N ARG A 63 -23.53 8.09 -34.77
CA ARG A 63 -24.54 7.15 -35.28
C ARG A 63 -25.72 6.98 -34.32
N MET A 64 -25.44 6.91 -33.02
CA MET A 64 -26.50 6.82 -32.02
C MET A 64 -27.37 8.08 -32.02
N SER A 65 -26.79 9.28 -32.24
CA SER A 65 -27.56 10.52 -32.33
C SER A 65 -28.47 10.62 -33.55
N GLU A 66 -28.07 10.01 -34.69
CA GLU A 66 -28.84 10.01 -35.93
C GLU A 66 -30.08 9.10 -35.85
N VAL A 67 -29.97 7.98 -35.13
CA VAL A 67 -31.00 6.94 -35.06
C VAL A 67 -31.89 7.08 -33.82
N ARG A 68 -31.50 7.93 -32.86
CA ARG A 68 -32.23 8.14 -31.61
C ARG A 68 -33.65 8.65 -31.89
N GLY A 69 -34.64 7.82 -31.53
CA GLY A 69 -36.07 8.14 -31.63
C GLY A 69 -36.72 7.91 -32.99
N ARG A 70 -35.99 7.35 -33.98
CA ARG A 70 -36.57 6.99 -35.29
C ARG A 70 -36.74 5.48 -35.45
N ASP A 71 -35.68 4.71 -35.19
CA ASP A 71 -35.67 3.25 -35.41
C ASP A 71 -35.03 2.49 -34.25
N GLU A 72 -35.82 1.76 -33.47
CA GLU A 72 -35.33 0.95 -32.34
C GLU A 72 -34.45 -0.23 -32.79
N ALA A 73 -34.75 -0.83 -33.95
CA ALA A 73 -33.98 -1.94 -34.50
C ALA A 73 -32.54 -1.51 -34.89
N ALA A 74 -32.39 -0.31 -35.46
CA ALA A 74 -31.08 0.20 -35.85
C ALA A 74 -30.25 0.65 -34.62
N GLN A 75 -30.89 1.14 -33.56
CA GLN A 75 -30.18 1.42 -32.29
C GLN A 75 -29.58 0.16 -31.68
N GLN A 76 -30.35 -0.94 -31.63
CA GLN A 76 -29.87 -2.22 -31.10
C GLN A 76 -28.70 -2.78 -31.91
N GLN A 77 -28.71 -2.60 -33.24
CA GLN A 77 -27.59 -3.01 -34.09
C GLN A 77 -26.31 -2.20 -33.83
N ILE A 78 -26.43 -0.89 -33.63
CA ILE A 78 -25.29 -0.01 -33.32
C ILE A 78 -24.69 -0.35 -31.94
N GLU A 79 -25.54 -0.61 -30.94
CA GLU A 79 -25.10 -1.04 -29.60
C GLU A 79 -24.43 -2.40 -29.62
N ALA A 80 -24.98 -3.36 -30.37
CA ALA A 80 -24.39 -4.68 -30.54
C ALA A 80 -23.02 -4.60 -31.23
N ALA A 81 -22.89 -3.79 -32.29
CA ALA A 81 -21.63 -3.59 -33.00
C ALA A 81 -20.55 -2.95 -32.10
N HIS A 82 -20.91 -1.90 -31.34
CA HIS A 82 -19.99 -1.26 -30.40
C HIS A 82 -19.55 -2.23 -29.29
N SER A 83 -20.49 -2.98 -28.73
CA SER A 83 -20.20 -3.98 -27.69
C SER A 83 -19.28 -5.10 -28.20
N ALA A 84 -19.48 -5.56 -29.44
CA ALA A 84 -18.63 -6.56 -30.07
C ALA A 84 -17.18 -6.07 -30.25
N ILE A 85 -16.98 -4.82 -30.70
CA ILE A 85 -15.64 -4.22 -30.85
C ILE A 85 -14.95 -4.07 -29.49
N MET A 86 -15.66 -3.58 -28.48
CA MET A 86 -15.11 -3.40 -27.12
C MET A 86 -14.74 -4.73 -26.46
N MET A 87 -15.58 -5.76 -26.62
CA MET A 87 -15.30 -7.10 -26.11
C MET A 87 -14.15 -7.77 -26.86
N ALA A 88 -14.04 -7.57 -28.17
CA ALA A 88 -12.90 -8.04 -28.96
C ALA A 88 -11.60 -7.39 -28.46
N ALA A 89 -11.59 -6.06 -28.27
CA ALA A 89 -10.44 -5.34 -27.74
C ALA A 89 -10.04 -5.81 -26.32
N LEU A 90 -11.02 -6.03 -25.44
CA LEU A 90 -10.79 -6.57 -24.10
C LEU A 90 -10.20 -7.99 -24.16
N SER A 91 -10.76 -8.85 -25.02
CA SER A 91 -10.26 -10.21 -25.20
C SER A 91 -8.83 -10.24 -25.74
N SER A 92 -8.47 -9.32 -26.63
CA SER A 92 -7.11 -9.16 -27.14
C SER A 92 -6.14 -8.67 -26.07
N ARG A 93 -6.58 -7.78 -25.17
CA ARG A 93 -5.80 -7.35 -23.99
C ARG A 93 -5.59 -8.50 -23.01
N LEU A 94 -6.65 -9.28 -22.73
CA LEU A 94 -6.59 -10.42 -21.82
C LEU A 94 -5.65 -11.53 -22.35
N LYS A 95 -5.64 -11.74 -23.67
CA LYS A 95 -4.75 -12.70 -24.34
C LYS A 95 -3.30 -12.20 -24.50
N GLY A 96 -3.00 -10.97 -24.05
CA GLY A 96 -1.64 -10.40 -24.13
C GLY A 96 -1.20 -10.02 -25.54
N ASN A 97 -2.13 -9.94 -26.50
CA ASN A 97 -1.81 -9.75 -27.92
C ASN A 97 -1.68 -8.27 -28.33
N VAL A 98 -1.65 -7.36 -27.35
CA VAL A 98 -1.40 -5.93 -27.59
C VAL A 98 0.07 -5.69 -27.35
N SER A 99 0.83 -5.60 -28.44
CA SER A 99 2.24 -5.20 -28.43
C SER A 99 2.35 -3.71 -28.09
N VAL A 100 2.17 -3.35 -26.83
CA VAL A 100 2.61 -2.03 -26.34
C VAL A 100 4.08 -2.15 -26.00
N GLU A 101 4.88 -1.19 -26.46
CA GLU A 101 6.30 -1.13 -26.16
C GLU A 101 6.51 -1.21 -24.64
N LYS A 102 7.44 -2.06 -24.20
CA LYS A 102 7.62 -2.39 -22.77
C LYS A 102 7.88 -1.15 -21.92
N ASP A 103 8.53 -0.14 -22.50
CA ASP A 103 8.84 1.12 -21.83
C ASP A 103 7.60 1.98 -21.58
N VAL A 104 6.59 1.92 -22.46
CA VAL A 104 5.29 2.58 -22.26
C VAL A 104 4.43 1.79 -21.28
N LEU A 105 4.49 0.46 -21.32
CA LEU A 105 3.79 -0.42 -20.37
C LEU A 105 4.31 -0.27 -18.93
N TYR A 106 5.58 0.11 -18.76
CA TYR A 106 6.25 0.25 -17.48
C TYR A 106 6.72 1.68 -17.17
N ALA A 107 6.24 2.69 -17.89
CA ALA A 107 6.62 4.09 -17.67
C ALA A 107 6.29 4.57 -16.23
N ASP A 108 5.21 4.05 -15.64
CA ASP A 108 4.84 4.32 -14.23
C ASP A 108 5.68 3.51 -13.22
N ARG A 109 6.49 2.56 -13.67
CA ARG A 109 7.45 1.82 -12.84
C ARG A 109 8.84 2.41 -13.04
N ALA A 110 9.06 3.63 -12.54
CA ALA A 110 10.42 4.16 -12.37
C ALA A 110 11.20 3.26 -11.38
N LYS A 111 11.82 2.19 -11.90
CA LYS A 111 12.52 1.15 -11.14
C LYS A 111 14.01 1.47 -11.05
N TYR A 112 14.37 2.69 -10.66
CA TYR A 112 15.77 3.00 -10.38
C TYR A 112 16.28 2.21 -9.16
N PHE A 113 15.42 2.00 -8.16
CA PHE A 113 15.72 1.10 -7.03
C PHE A 113 14.48 0.28 -6.67
N PRO A 114 14.50 -1.06 -6.84
CA PRO A 114 13.38 -1.94 -6.46
C PRO A 114 13.14 -2.01 -4.94
N TRP A 115 14.00 -1.37 -4.15
CA TRP A 115 14.08 -1.52 -2.70
C TRP A 115 14.07 -0.16 -1.96
N ARG A 116 13.69 0.94 -2.63
CA ARG A 116 13.61 2.25 -1.97
C ARG A 116 12.50 2.25 -0.92
N PRO A 117 12.74 2.76 0.32
CA PRO A 117 11.67 2.99 1.29
C PRO A 117 10.57 3.85 0.68
N ARG A 118 9.32 3.41 0.77
CA ARG A 118 8.17 4.17 0.26
C ARG A 118 7.46 4.88 1.40
N LEU A 119 6.99 6.11 1.15
CA LEU A 119 6.13 6.81 2.10
C LEU A 119 4.81 6.05 2.21
N TRP A 120 4.55 5.50 3.40
CA TRP A 120 3.33 4.76 3.74
C TRP A 120 3.01 4.91 5.23
N MET A 121 1.81 5.43 5.51
CA MET A 121 1.33 5.62 6.87
C MET A 121 0.96 4.28 7.53
N ALA A 122 1.54 4.00 8.70
CA ALA A 122 1.26 2.79 9.46
C ALA A 122 -0.20 2.76 9.96
N ALA A 123 -0.70 1.54 10.21
CA ALA A 123 -1.97 1.36 10.90
C ALA A 123 -1.93 1.97 12.31
N LYS A 124 -3.06 2.50 12.78
CA LYS A 124 -3.16 3.22 14.06
C LYS A 124 -2.60 2.42 15.23
N ASP A 125 -2.84 1.11 15.28
CA ASP A 125 -2.33 0.25 16.36
C ASP A 125 -0.80 0.18 16.37
N ILE A 126 -0.18 -0.04 15.21
CA ILE A 126 1.28 -0.13 15.08
C ILE A 126 1.92 1.22 15.42
N LEU A 127 1.30 2.31 14.97
CA LEU A 127 1.74 3.66 15.27
C LEU A 127 1.70 3.95 16.78
N LEU A 128 0.63 3.53 17.46
CA LEU A 128 0.49 3.71 18.91
C LEU A 128 1.51 2.86 19.67
N TYR A 129 1.66 1.57 19.33
CA TYR A 129 2.61 0.70 20.00
C TYR A 129 4.06 1.13 19.76
N SER A 130 4.41 1.58 18.55
CA SER A 130 5.73 2.11 18.28
C SER A 130 5.97 3.42 19.02
N ALA A 131 5.00 4.34 19.03
CA ALA A 131 5.12 5.59 19.77
C ALA A 131 5.34 5.36 21.27
N LEU A 132 4.58 4.45 21.88
CA LEU A 132 4.73 4.09 23.29
C LEU A 132 6.10 3.45 23.56
N ALA A 133 6.54 2.50 22.73
CA ALA A 133 7.84 1.86 22.90
C ALA A 133 8.99 2.87 22.81
N GLN A 134 8.95 3.79 21.83
CA GLN A 134 9.98 4.81 21.65
C GLN A 134 9.93 5.87 22.77
N ALA A 135 8.75 6.27 23.22
CA ALA A 135 8.61 7.19 24.34
C ALA A 135 9.14 6.60 25.66
N LEU A 136 8.93 5.30 25.90
CA LEU A 136 9.48 4.62 27.07
C LEU A 136 11.01 4.59 27.03
N MET A 137 11.60 4.21 25.89
CA MET A 137 13.07 4.19 25.74
C MET A 137 13.66 5.60 25.89
N LEU A 138 12.99 6.60 25.32
CA LEU A 138 13.38 7.99 25.46
C LEU A 138 13.30 8.46 26.92
N SER A 139 12.21 8.14 27.62
CA SER A 139 12.04 8.51 29.03
C SER A 139 13.12 7.88 29.91
N TRP A 140 13.50 6.64 29.64
CA TRP A 140 14.58 5.96 30.37
C TRP A 140 15.93 6.64 30.14
N ALA A 141 16.22 7.05 28.91
CA ALA A 141 17.44 7.79 28.59
C ALA A 141 17.50 9.16 29.29
N LEU A 142 16.37 9.86 29.41
CA LEU A 142 16.29 11.19 30.02
C LEU A 142 16.31 11.14 31.56
N LEU A 143 15.63 10.17 32.16
CA LEU A 143 15.49 10.08 33.61
C LEU A 143 16.66 9.37 34.29
N SER A 144 17.43 8.56 33.55
CA SER A 144 18.53 7.78 34.12
C SER A 144 19.76 7.73 33.19
N PRO A 145 20.31 8.89 32.77
CA PRO A 145 21.37 8.94 31.77
C PRO A 145 22.65 8.21 32.22
N LEU A 146 22.96 8.24 33.53
CA LEU A 146 24.16 7.62 34.11
C LEU A 146 24.13 6.08 34.07
N THR A 147 22.96 5.48 34.16
CA THR A 147 22.81 4.01 34.20
C THR A 147 22.35 3.43 32.87
N ALA A 148 21.64 4.21 32.06
CA ALA A 148 21.10 3.77 30.78
C ALA A 148 22.18 3.64 29.68
N GLY A 149 23.18 4.52 29.67
CA GLY A 149 24.24 4.50 28.65
C GLY A 149 23.66 4.46 27.23
N THR A 150 24.09 3.49 26.43
CA THR A 150 23.58 3.25 25.06
C THR A 150 22.47 2.21 24.98
N GLN A 151 22.02 1.64 26.11
CA GLN A 151 20.98 0.60 26.13
C GLN A 151 19.66 1.06 25.52
N PRO A 152 19.16 2.29 25.76
CA PRO A 152 17.92 2.77 25.14
C PRO A 152 18.01 2.80 23.61
N VAL A 153 19.19 3.10 23.04
CA VAL A 153 19.40 3.11 21.59
C VAL A 153 19.22 1.70 21.02
N ILE A 154 19.81 0.70 21.66
CA ILE A 154 19.72 -0.71 21.24
C ILE A 154 18.27 -1.19 21.30
N TRP A 155 17.59 -0.94 22.42
CA TRP A 155 16.19 -1.33 22.59
C TRP A 155 15.24 -0.55 21.67
N SER A 156 15.55 0.72 21.35
CA SER A 156 14.81 1.50 20.35
C SER A 156 14.88 0.87 18.96
N ALA A 157 16.05 0.36 18.58
CA ALA A 157 16.29 -0.28 17.28
C ALA A 157 15.56 -1.62 17.19
N ILE A 158 15.56 -2.41 18.28
CA ILE A 158 14.82 -3.68 18.35
C ILE A 158 13.32 -3.41 18.25
N ALA A 159 12.79 -2.43 19.01
CA ALA A 159 11.39 -2.06 18.97
C ALA A 159 10.96 -1.54 17.59
N GLY A 160 11.78 -0.69 16.96
CA GLY A 160 11.58 -0.23 15.58
C GLY A 160 11.61 -1.37 14.57
N GLY A 161 12.54 -2.33 14.73
CA GLY A 161 12.65 -3.53 13.91
C GLY A 161 11.40 -4.40 13.99
N ALA A 162 10.95 -4.72 15.20
CA ALA A 162 9.73 -5.48 15.42
C ALA A 162 8.50 -4.78 14.83
N GLY A 163 8.37 -3.47 15.05
CA GLY A 163 7.29 -2.65 14.46
C GLY A 163 7.29 -2.69 12.93
N ASN A 164 8.45 -2.55 12.30
CA ASN A 164 8.61 -2.60 10.85
C ASN A 164 8.36 -4.00 10.28
N ILE A 165 8.74 -5.07 10.97
CA ILE A 165 8.46 -6.45 10.56
C ILE A 165 6.96 -6.73 10.59
N VAL A 166 6.27 -6.36 11.68
CA VAL A 166 4.81 -6.52 11.79
C VAL A 166 4.11 -5.69 10.70
N LYS A 167 4.59 -4.47 10.44
CA LYS A 167 4.08 -3.62 9.36
C LYS A 167 4.26 -4.27 7.99
N GLN A 168 5.44 -4.81 7.70
CA GLN A 168 5.73 -5.43 6.41
C GLN A 168 4.98 -6.74 6.19
N ASN A 169 4.76 -7.53 7.24
CA ASN A 169 3.92 -8.71 7.17
C ASN A 169 2.43 -8.38 6.94
N ARG A 170 1.97 -7.17 7.29
CA ARG A 170 0.62 -6.70 6.92
C ARG A 170 0.52 -6.23 5.47
N LEU A 171 1.59 -5.64 4.93
CA LEU A 171 1.63 -5.14 3.54
C LEU A 171 1.87 -6.27 2.53
N TYR A 172 2.76 -7.19 2.89
CA TYR A 172 3.11 -8.36 2.10
C TYR A 172 2.86 -9.61 2.96
N PRO A 173 1.62 -10.12 3.00
CA PRO A 173 1.30 -11.27 3.83
C PRO A 173 2.18 -12.46 3.46
N VAL A 174 2.75 -13.10 4.48
CA VAL A 174 3.48 -14.35 4.29
C VAL A 174 2.47 -15.42 3.88
N PRO A 175 2.68 -16.14 2.76
CA PRO A 175 1.80 -17.23 2.37
C PRO A 175 1.71 -18.23 3.51
N LYS A 176 0.48 -18.59 3.91
CA LYS A 176 0.26 -19.66 4.89
C LYS A 176 0.64 -20.96 4.19
N GLY A 177 1.85 -21.44 4.48
CA GLY A 177 2.50 -22.53 3.74
C GLY A 177 1.57 -23.68 3.43
N GLY A 178 1.36 -23.92 2.14
CA GLY A 178 0.72 -25.10 1.58
C GLY A 178 1.65 -25.76 0.56
N PRO A 179 1.40 -27.03 0.18
CA PRO A 179 2.21 -27.75 -0.79
C PRO A 179 2.30 -27.03 -2.15
N ASP A 180 1.25 -26.31 -2.53
CA ASP A 180 1.05 -25.76 -3.88
C ASP A 180 1.65 -24.37 -4.11
N PHE A 181 2.27 -23.74 -3.10
CA PHE A 181 2.84 -22.41 -3.26
C PHE A 181 4.21 -22.46 -3.97
N PRO A 182 4.45 -21.59 -4.97
CA PRO A 182 5.74 -21.52 -5.65
C PRO A 182 6.87 -21.19 -4.65
N PRO A 183 8.09 -21.71 -4.88
CA PRO A 183 9.21 -21.58 -3.93
C PRO A 183 9.62 -20.13 -3.65
N ASP A 184 9.33 -19.22 -4.58
CA ASP A 184 9.63 -17.79 -4.45
C ASP A 184 8.75 -17.07 -3.44
N GLU A 185 7.51 -17.53 -3.25
CA GLU A 185 6.55 -16.99 -2.28
C GLU A 185 6.86 -17.49 -0.86
N LYS A 186 7.44 -18.70 -0.71
CA LYS A 186 7.91 -19.22 0.58
C LYS A 186 9.01 -18.36 1.21
N LYS A 187 9.80 -17.66 0.39
CA LYS A 187 10.86 -16.74 0.84
C LYS A 187 10.36 -15.34 1.22
N GLN A 188 9.06 -15.06 1.04
CA GLN A 188 8.51 -13.72 1.27
C GLN A 188 8.65 -13.28 2.74
N GLY A 189 8.47 -14.21 3.70
CA GLY A 189 8.65 -13.90 5.12
C GLY A 189 10.07 -13.43 5.47
N GLY A 190 11.09 -14.11 4.94
CA GLY A 190 12.49 -13.71 5.12
C GLY A 190 12.79 -12.34 4.49
N LYS A 191 12.21 -12.04 3.32
CA LYS A 191 12.34 -10.74 2.66
C LYS A 191 11.74 -9.61 3.50
N ASN A 192 10.58 -9.85 4.13
CA ASN A 192 9.97 -8.89 5.04
C ASN A 192 10.82 -8.71 6.31
N ILE A 193 11.35 -9.79 6.89
CA ILE A 193 12.20 -9.66 8.08
C ILE A 193 13.44 -8.81 7.78
N LEU A 194 14.12 -9.09 6.67
CA LEU A 194 15.33 -8.36 6.26
C LEU A 194 15.03 -6.87 5.99
N ARG A 195 13.93 -6.58 5.29
CA ARG A 195 13.49 -5.20 5.05
C ARG A 195 13.17 -4.47 6.35
N GLY A 196 12.51 -5.13 7.31
CA GLY A 196 12.10 -4.53 8.56
C GLY A 196 13.29 -4.17 9.45
N PHE A 197 14.24 -5.09 9.57
CA PHE A 197 15.49 -4.85 10.29
C PHE A 197 16.35 -3.77 9.66
N PHE A 198 16.50 -3.78 8.33
CA PHE A 198 17.28 -2.76 7.67
C PHE A 198 16.64 -1.37 7.79
N LEU A 199 15.31 -1.26 7.73
CA LEU A 199 14.63 0.02 7.98
C LEU A 199 14.90 0.52 9.40
N ALA A 200 14.91 -0.36 10.40
CA ALA A 200 15.24 0.01 11.78
C ALA A 200 16.72 0.37 11.96
N PHE A 201 17.62 -0.35 11.29
CA PHE A 201 19.03 -0.02 11.25
C PHE A 201 19.25 1.35 10.62
N LEU A 202 18.65 1.60 9.46
CA LEU A 202 18.74 2.88 8.75
C LEU A 202 18.16 4.00 9.60
N ALA A 203 17.01 3.79 10.26
CA ALA A 203 16.40 4.77 11.16
C ALA A 203 17.33 5.12 12.33
N THR A 204 17.90 4.10 12.99
CA THR A 204 18.81 4.27 14.12
C THR A 204 20.09 4.98 13.69
N PHE A 205 20.69 4.55 12.57
CA PHE A 205 21.90 5.15 12.01
C PHE A 205 21.67 6.62 11.62
N THR A 206 20.55 6.90 10.96
CA THR A 206 20.14 8.27 10.60
C THR A 206 19.94 9.12 11.85
N GLY A 207 19.32 8.58 12.90
CA GLY A 207 19.16 9.25 14.19
C GLY A 207 20.50 9.59 14.86
N CYS A 208 21.43 8.63 14.93
CA CYS A 208 22.76 8.86 15.50
C CYS A 208 23.55 9.92 14.71
N ILE A 209 23.48 9.88 13.38
CA ILE A 209 24.17 10.85 12.53
C ILE A 209 23.61 12.25 12.75
N PHE A 210 22.31 12.45 12.60
CA PHE A 210 21.75 13.79 12.63
C PHE A 210 21.86 14.48 13.99
N PHE A 211 21.83 13.72 15.09
CA PHE A 211 21.79 14.29 16.44
C PHE A 211 23.16 14.42 17.11
N TYR A 212 24.16 13.64 16.71
CA TYR A 212 25.48 13.69 17.33
C TYR A 212 26.61 13.83 16.30
N THR A 213 26.74 12.88 15.37
CA THR A 213 27.91 12.81 14.48
C THR A 213 27.97 13.98 13.49
N LEU A 214 26.85 14.41 12.93
CA LEU A 214 26.79 15.46 11.92
C LEU A 214 27.05 16.86 12.51
N PRO A 215 26.45 17.25 13.66
CA PRO A 215 26.82 18.49 14.33
C PRO A 215 28.30 18.54 14.71
N ASP A 216 28.86 17.44 15.23
CA ASP A 216 30.28 17.36 15.60
C ASP A 216 31.20 17.45 14.37
N ALA A 217 30.86 16.75 13.29
CA ALA A 217 31.63 16.81 12.04
C ALA A 217 31.60 18.22 11.40
N ILE A 218 30.47 18.91 11.45
CA ILE A 218 30.36 20.30 10.95
C ILE A 218 31.19 21.24 11.82
N ALA A 219 31.14 21.10 13.15
CA ALA A 219 31.94 21.91 14.05
C ALA A 219 33.45 21.70 13.79
N ALA A 220 33.87 20.45 13.66
CA ALA A 220 35.25 20.09 13.33
C ALA A 220 35.69 20.65 11.97
N ALA A 221 34.85 20.57 10.94
CA ALA A 221 35.14 21.13 9.62
C ALA A 221 35.29 22.66 9.63
N LEU A 222 34.64 23.33 10.59
CA LEU A 222 34.73 24.78 10.80
C LEU A 222 35.83 25.18 11.79
N GLY A 223 36.62 24.22 12.29
CA GLY A 223 37.65 24.46 13.31
C GLY A 223 37.09 24.92 14.66
N ARG A 224 35.82 24.60 14.95
CA ARG A 224 35.15 24.94 16.21
C ARG A 224 34.94 23.68 17.06
N VAL A 225 34.95 23.87 18.37
CA VAL A 225 34.63 22.82 19.35
C VAL A 225 33.21 23.04 19.83
N MET A 226 32.43 21.96 19.95
CA MET A 226 31.08 22.03 20.48
C MET A 226 31.11 22.32 22.00
N PRO A 227 30.06 22.94 22.57
CA PRO A 227 29.98 23.20 24.01
C PRO A 227 30.07 21.93 24.85
N PHE A 228 30.54 22.05 26.10
CA PHE A 228 30.71 20.90 27.00
C PHE A 228 29.46 20.03 27.18
N TRP A 229 28.27 20.64 27.27
CA TRP A 229 27.00 19.91 27.42
C TRP A 229 26.69 18.97 26.26
N PHE A 230 27.25 19.22 25.07
CA PHE A 230 27.06 18.38 23.89
C PHE A 230 27.80 17.04 24.03
N TYR A 231 29.04 17.09 24.54
CA TYR A 231 29.85 15.90 24.77
C TYR A 231 29.39 15.12 26.00
N GLU A 232 29.03 15.81 27.08
CA GLU A 232 28.47 15.19 28.29
C GLU A 232 27.12 14.51 27.99
N GLY A 233 26.30 15.14 27.15
CA GLY A 233 24.99 14.65 26.72
C GLY A 233 25.00 13.62 25.58
N GLN A 234 26.16 13.07 25.19
CA GLN A 234 26.28 12.20 24.01
C GLN A 234 25.25 11.06 23.99
N THR A 235 25.13 10.30 25.08
CA THR A 235 24.22 9.14 25.17
C THR A 235 22.76 9.56 25.06
N MET A 236 22.42 10.71 25.65
CA MET A 236 21.08 11.29 25.60
C MET A 236 20.72 11.77 24.19
N LEU A 237 21.64 12.47 23.51
CA LEU A 237 21.45 12.94 22.13
C LEU A 237 21.27 11.77 21.16
N LEU A 238 22.08 10.72 21.29
CA LEU A 238 21.94 9.50 20.52
C LEU A 238 20.59 8.81 20.77
N ALA A 239 20.13 8.77 22.01
CA ALA A 239 18.82 8.21 22.38
C ALA A 239 17.66 9.04 21.80
N ILE A 240 17.70 10.36 21.91
CA ILE A 240 16.70 11.27 21.32
C ILE A 240 16.62 11.04 19.81
N GLY A 241 17.77 11.04 19.12
CA GLY A 241 17.81 10.88 17.67
C GLY A 241 17.31 9.52 17.21
N SER A 242 17.80 8.44 17.83
CA SER A 242 17.41 7.07 17.48
C SER A 242 15.93 6.79 17.79
N CYS A 243 15.40 7.21 18.94
CA CYS A 243 13.99 6.99 19.29
C CYS A 243 13.06 7.76 18.35
N THR A 244 13.39 9.02 18.05
CA THR A 244 12.61 9.86 17.13
C THR A 244 12.61 9.30 15.71
N MET A 245 13.79 8.94 15.18
CA MET A 245 13.89 8.41 13.82
C MET A 245 13.27 7.01 13.69
N ASN A 246 13.41 6.14 14.69
CA ASN A 246 12.72 4.84 14.69
C ASN A 246 11.19 5.02 14.68
N TRP A 247 10.66 5.95 15.47
CA TRP A 247 9.23 6.25 15.42
C TRP A 247 8.80 6.77 14.04
N LEU A 248 9.53 7.73 13.47
CA LEU A 248 9.23 8.31 12.15
C LEU A 248 9.29 7.26 11.02
N PHE A 249 10.30 6.41 11.02
CA PHE A 249 10.43 5.36 10.00
C PHE A 249 9.31 4.32 10.14
N THR A 250 9.00 3.89 11.36
CA THR A 250 7.86 2.99 11.56
C THR A 250 6.53 3.64 11.20
N ALA A 251 6.35 4.93 11.49
CA ALA A 251 5.14 5.68 11.17
C ALA A 251 4.94 5.85 9.67
N PHE A 252 5.99 6.25 8.92
CA PHE A 252 5.85 6.77 7.57
C PHE A 252 6.58 5.99 6.48
N THR A 253 7.39 4.97 6.78
CA THR A 253 8.18 4.25 5.75
C THR A 253 7.80 2.77 5.62
N CYS A 254 7.87 2.23 4.40
CA CYS A 254 7.62 0.82 4.05
C CYS A 254 8.79 0.25 3.26
#